data_AF-A0A349UZY7-F1
#
_entry.id   AF-A0A349UZY7-F1
#
_cell.length_a   1.000
_cell.length_b   1.000
_cell.length_c   1.000
_cell.angle_alpha   90.00
_cell.angle_beta   90.00
_cell.angle_gamma   90.00
#
_symmetry.space_group_name_H-M   'P 1'
#
loop_
_entity.id
_entity.type
_entity.pdbx_description
1 polymer ?
#
loop_
_entity_poly.entity_id
_entity_poly.type
_entity_poly.pdbx_seq_one_letter_code
_entity_poly.pdbx_strand_id
1 'polypeptide(L)'
;MKYTLLHTDGSARRGQIENPRGVIDTPAFMPVGTVGSVRSVSPQEVAGTGAQIILGNTFHLMLRPGTEIINLHGSLHDFMGWSGPILTDSGGFQVWSLAKKKDIREEGVTFRSPVDGSTVLLDPETSMKVQKALGSDIVMCFDECTTYPATREEARQSMELSLRWAERCRSYSLSAGQSLFGIAQGGMHETLRLEALDRLQSIGFDGYALGGLSVGEPKEDMLRILDAVTGAMPADRPRYLMGVGKPEDLIAGVAAGIDMFDCVLP
;
A
#
# COMPACT_ATOMS: atom_id res chain seq x y z
N MET A 1 -4.10 4.78 15.12
CA MET A 1 -4.72 5.71 14.15
C MET A 1 -6.22 5.79 14.42
N LYS A 2 -6.86 6.92 14.09
CA LYS A 2 -8.32 7.09 14.09
C LYS A 2 -8.75 7.69 12.77
N TYR A 3 -9.76 7.11 12.11
CA TYR A 3 -10.41 7.70 10.95
C TYR A 3 -11.77 8.28 11.34
N THR A 4 -12.04 9.50 10.88
CA THR A 4 -13.33 10.17 11.07
C THR A 4 -13.90 10.53 9.71
N LEU A 5 -15.07 9.98 9.37
CA LEU A 5 -15.82 10.39 8.19
C LEU A 5 -16.58 11.69 8.53
N LEU A 6 -16.29 12.78 7.82
CA LEU A 6 -16.84 14.11 8.08
C LEU A 6 -18.08 14.39 7.24
N HIS A 7 -18.05 13.99 5.96
CA HIS A 7 -19.15 14.23 5.03
C HIS A 7 -19.13 13.23 3.87
N THR A 8 -20.28 13.01 3.24
CA THR A 8 -20.44 12.21 2.03
C THR A 8 -21.32 12.91 1.02
N ASP A 9 -20.96 12.81 -0.26
CA ASP A 9 -21.79 13.20 -1.40
C ASP A 9 -21.84 12.02 -2.38
N GLY A 10 -22.99 11.37 -2.47
CA GLY A 10 -23.09 10.03 -3.07
C GLY A 10 -22.13 9.05 -2.41
N SER A 11 -21.28 8.40 -3.21
CA SER A 11 -20.23 7.50 -2.70
C SER A 11 -18.94 8.23 -2.30
N ALA A 12 -18.77 9.51 -2.68
CA ALA A 12 -17.57 10.28 -2.35
C ALA A 12 -17.52 10.61 -0.86
N ARG A 13 -16.31 10.61 -0.29
CA ARG A 13 -16.06 10.71 1.16
C ARG A 13 -15.06 11.80 1.46
N ARG A 14 -15.42 12.71 2.37
CA ARG A 14 -14.50 13.62 3.04
C ARG A 14 -14.24 13.09 4.44
N GLY A 15 -13.01 12.73 4.75
CA GLY A 15 -12.64 12.17 6.04
C GLY A 15 -11.32 12.70 6.56
N GLN A 16 -10.92 12.25 7.74
CA GLN A 16 -9.70 12.67 8.38
C GLN A 16 -9.04 11.48 9.09
N ILE A 17 -7.75 11.26 8.84
CA ILE A 17 -6.94 10.25 9.51
C ILE A 17 -6.04 10.96 10.51
N GLU A 18 -6.24 10.66 11.79
CA GLU A 18 -5.41 11.13 12.90
C GLU A 18 -4.35 10.07 13.24
N ASN A 19 -3.07 10.46 13.26
CA ASN A 19 -1.96 9.65 13.74
C ASN A 19 -1.02 10.48 14.63
N PRO A 20 -0.04 9.86 15.32
CA PRO A 20 0.84 10.59 16.25
C PRO A 20 1.68 11.71 15.61
N ARG A 21 1.93 11.66 14.29
CA ARG A 21 2.77 12.63 13.57
C ARG A 21 1.98 13.71 12.85
N GLY A 22 0.66 13.58 12.78
CA GLY A 22 -0.17 14.59 12.15
C GLY A 22 -1.53 14.08 11.73
N VAL A 23 -2.17 14.92 10.94
CA VAL A 23 -3.54 14.73 10.47
C VAL A 23 -3.54 14.76 8.96
N ILE A 24 -4.23 13.80 8.35
CA ILE A 24 -4.35 13.64 6.91
C ILE A 24 -5.81 13.82 6.52
N ASP A 25 -6.08 14.83 5.70
CA ASP A 25 -7.37 15.06 5.10
C ASP A 25 -7.57 14.14 3.90
N THR A 26 -8.67 13.39 3.88
CA THR A 26 -9.06 12.54 2.74
C THR A 26 -10.17 13.20 1.93
N PRO A 27 -10.16 13.13 0.59
CA PRO A 27 -9.23 12.35 -0.25
C PRO A 27 -7.79 12.88 -0.30
N ALA A 28 -6.81 11.98 -0.17
CA ALA A 28 -5.38 12.31 -0.09
C ALA A 28 -4.58 11.71 -1.26
N PHE A 29 -3.61 12.45 -1.77
CA PHE A 29 -2.59 11.95 -2.70
C PHE A 29 -1.23 11.92 -2.01
N MET A 30 -0.52 10.79 -2.11
CA MET A 30 0.77 10.55 -1.46
C MET A 30 1.91 10.64 -2.49
N PRO A 31 2.76 11.69 -2.44
CA PRO A 31 3.99 11.71 -3.20
C PRO A 31 4.89 10.51 -2.86
N VAL A 32 5.48 9.89 -3.88
CA VAL A 32 6.25 8.65 -3.72
C VAL A 32 7.74 8.92 -3.53
N GLY A 33 8.27 8.50 -2.40
CA GLY A 33 9.67 8.49 -2.05
C GLY A 33 10.31 7.11 -2.21
N THR A 34 11.09 6.92 -3.27
CA THR A 34 11.64 5.59 -3.61
C THR A 34 12.85 5.20 -2.75
N VAL A 35 13.76 6.12 -2.46
CA VAL A 35 15.04 5.84 -1.77
C VAL A 35 15.28 6.81 -0.61
N GLY A 36 14.23 7.07 0.18
CA GLY A 36 14.28 8.04 1.27
C GLY A 36 14.27 9.48 0.79
N SER A 37 13.73 9.72 -0.41
CA SER A 37 13.49 11.06 -0.97
C SER A 37 12.42 10.97 -2.06
N VAL A 38 11.58 12.00 -2.13
CA VAL A 38 10.77 12.28 -3.32
C VAL A 38 11.72 12.88 -4.36
N ARG A 39 11.69 12.35 -5.58
CA ARG A 39 12.77 12.60 -6.55
C ARG A 39 12.88 14.09 -6.89
N SER A 40 14.09 14.63 -6.80
CA SER A 40 14.45 16.01 -7.19
C SER A 40 13.82 17.14 -6.37
N VAL A 41 13.15 16.84 -5.25
CA VAL A 41 12.54 17.85 -4.36
C VAL A 41 12.91 17.59 -2.90
N SER A 42 13.11 18.67 -2.15
CA SER A 42 13.36 18.63 -0.71
C SER A 42 12.07 18.33 0.07
N PRO A 43 12.17 17.78 1.29
CA PRO A 43 11.00 17.58 2.17
C PRO A 43 10.19 18.87 2.41
N GLN A 44 10.87 20.02 2.47
CA GLN A 44 10.23 21.32 2.65
C GLN A 44 9.41 21.74 1.42
N GLU A 45 9.93 21.47 0.21
CA GLU A 45 9.17 21.72 -1.02
C GLU A 45 7.95 20.80 -1.10
N VAL A 46 8.10 19.52 -0.76
CA VAL A 46 6.97 18.56 -0.68
C VAL A 46 5.92 19.08 0.31
N ALA A 47 6.31 19.48 1.52
CA ALA A 47 5.39 20.06 2.50
C ALA A 47 4.73 21.35 1.97
N GLY A 48 5.49 22.19 1.25
CA GLY A 48 5.01 23.42 0.62
C GLY A 48 3.92 23.21 -0.43
N THR A 49 3.81 22.00 -1.02
CA THR A 49 2.70 21.65 -1.92
C THR A 49 1.38 21.39 -1.19
N GLY A 50 1.41 21.25 0.14
CA GLY A 50 0.25 20.84 0.95
C GLY A 50 0.16 19.33 1.19
N ALA A 51 1.16 18.53 0.76
CA ALA A 51 1.21 17.11 1.07
C ALA A 51 1.23 16.90 2.60
N GLN A 52 0.29 16.10 3.11
CA GLN A 52 0.17 15.76 4.53
C GLN A 52 0.73 14.37 4.85
N ILE A 53 1.07 13.58 3.83
CA ILE A 53 1.58 12.22 3.93
C ILE A 53 2.38 11.90 2.66
N ILE A 54 3.38 11.05 2.78
CA ILE A 54 4.14 10.51 1.64
C ILE A 54 4.18 8.98 1.69
N LEU A 55 4.51 8.36 0.56
CA LEU A 55 4.76 6.93 0.46
C LEU A 55 6.26 6.63 0.44
N GLY A 56 6.75 5.78 1.34
CA GLY A 56 8.12 5.24 1.33
C GLY A 56 8.16 3.84 0.72
N ASN A 57 9.12 3.59 -0.18
CA ASN A 57 9.24 2.28 -0.81
C ASN A 57 10.12 1.31 -0.01
N THR A 58 9.51 0.30 0.58
CA THR A 58 10.18 -0.68 1.45
C THR A 58 11.21 -1.50 0.69
N PHE A 59 10.88 -1.92 -0.54
CA PHE A 59 11.77 -2.77 -1.35
C PHE A 59 13.12 -2.10 -1.61
N HIS A 60 13.11 -0.82 -1.96
CA HIS A 60 14.35 -0.10 -2.21
C HIS A 60 15.09 0.20 -0.91
N LEU A 61 14.39 0.70 0.10
CA LEU A 61 14.98 1.09 1.40
C LEU A 61 15.64 -0.09 2.12
N MET A 62 15.06 -1.29 2.05
CA MET A 62 15.62 -2.48 2.70
C MET A 62 16.89 -2.98 2.03
N LEU A 63 17.01 -2.79 0.70
CA LEU A 63 18.19 -3.21 -0.07
C LEU A 63 19.31 -2.16 0.01
N ARG A 64 18.95 -0.87 -0.02
CA ARG A 64 19.88 0.23 0.09
C ARG A 64 19.17 1.50 0.57
N PRO A 65 19.58 2.10 1.70
CA PRO A 65 20.79 1.80 2.48
C PRO A 65 20.66 0.62 3.46
N GLY A 66 19.47 0.03 3.58
CA GLY A 66 19.16 -0.97 4.60
C GLY A 66 18.64 -0.33 5.89
N THR A 67 17.79 -1.06 6.62
CA THR A 67 17.15 -0.54 7.84
C THR A 67 18.13 -0.26 8.96
N GLU A 68 19.28 -0.95 9.00
CA GLU A 68 20.31 -0.71 10.02
C GLU A 68 20.86 0.72 9.93
N ILE A 69 21.19 1.18 8.72
CA ILE A 69 21.70 2.54 8.49
C ILE A 69 20.63 3.59 8.77
N ILE A 70 19.38 3.32 8.38
CA ILE A 70 18.25 4.23 8.66
C ILE A 70 18.06 4.37 10.18
N ASN A 71 18.13 3.26 10.92
CA ASN A 71 17.98 3.27 12.37
C ASN A 71 19.12 3.98 13.11
N LEU A 72 20.34 4.01 12.54
CA LEU A 72 21.42 4.85 13.09
C LEU A 72 21.07 6.34 13.08
N HIS A 73 20.14 6.76 12.22
CA HIS A 73 19.63 8.13 12.14
C HIS A 73 18.32 8.32 12.92
N GLY A 74 17.80 7.29 13.59
CA GLY A 74 16.52 7.30 14.30
C GLY A 74 15.48 6.47 13.57
N SER A 75 14.80 7.06 12.59
CA SER A 75 13.78 6.43 11.75
C SER A 75 13.88 6.93 10.31
N LEU A 76 13.03 6.42 9.41
CA LEU A 76 12.94 6.93 8.04
C LEU A 76 12.61 8.43 8.01
N HIS A 77 11.78 8.90 8.94
CA HIS A 77 11.44 10.32 9.10
C HIS A 77 12.69 11.17 9.31
N ASP A 78 13.53 10.77 10.27
CA ASP A 78 14.75 11.48 10.63
C ASP A 78 15.80 11.40 9.51
N PHE A 79 15.92 10.22 8.90
CA PHE A 79 16.84 9.97 7.79
C PHE A 79 16.55 10.86 6.58
N MET A 80 15.27 11.07 6.25
CA MET A 80 14.87 11.87 5.09
C MET A 80 14.50 13.32 5.43
N GLY A 81 14.42 13.69 6.71
CA GLY A 81 14.00 15.02 7.15
C GLY A 81 12.51 15.32 6.93
N TRP A 82 11.65 14.30 6.94
CA TRP A 82 10.19 14.44 6.79
C TRP A 82 9.47 14.28 8.14
N SER A 83 8.88 15.36 8.64
CA SER A 83 8.19 15.37 9.94
C SER A 83 6.76 14.84 9.89
N GLY A 84 6.15 14.77 8.70
CA GLY A 84 4.79 14.31 8.53
C GLY A 84 4.66 12.77 8.55
N PRO A 85 3.41 12.28 8.44
CA PRO A 85 3.11 10.88 8.25
C PRO A 85 3.81 10.22 7.04
N ILE A 86 4.18 8.94 7.19
CA ILE A 86 4.69 8.07 6.12
C ILE A 86 3.85 6.80 6.06
N LEU A 87 3.39 6.44 4.84
CA LEU A 87 2.94 5.09 4.52
C LEU A 87 4.09 4.33 3.87
N THR A 88 4.36 3.08 4.28
CA THR A 88 5.30 2.21 3.57
C THR A 88 4.56 1.13 2.80
N ASP A 89 4.93 0.91 1.54
CA ASP A 89 4.46 -0.26 0.81
C ASP A 89 5.09 -1.56 1.35
N SER A 90 4.56 -2.71 0.97
CA SER A 90 5.03 -4.01 1.48
C SER A 90 6.27 -4.54 0.75
N GLY A 91 6.58 -3.98 -0.42
CA GLY A 91 7.57 -4.47 -1.37
C GLY A 91 7.07 -5.53 -2.36
N GLY A 92 5.85 -6.07 -2.19
CA GLY A 92 5.30 -7.14 -3.03
C GLY A 92 5.22 -6.77 -4.52
N PHE A 93 4.73 -5.55 -4.81
CA PHE A 93 4.65 -5.05 -6.19
C PHE A 93 6.00 -4.87 -6.87
N GLN A 94 7.03 -4.44 -6.15
CA GLN A 94 8.38 -4.25 -6.70
C GLN A 94 9.07 -5.58 -6.95
N VAL A 95 8.85 -6.57 -6.08
CA VAL A 95 9.27 -7.95 -6.38
C VAL A 95 8.56 -8.44 -7.64
N TRP A 96 7.26 -8.19 -7.79
CA TRP A 96 6.51 -8.58 -8.99
C TRP A 96 7.05 -7.91 -10.28
N SER A 97 7.30 -6.59 -10.25
CA SER A 97 7.66 -5.80 -11.44
C SER A 97 9.16 -5.76 -11.77
N LEU A 98 10.04 -5.74 -10.77
CA LEU A 98 11.49 -5.54 -10.96
C LEU A 98 12.30 -6.84 -10.93
N ALA A 99 11.82 -7.89 -10.25
CA ALA A 99 12.56 -9.15 -10.17
C ALA A 99 12.35 -9.99 -11.44
N LYS A 100 13.38 -10.03 -12.30
CA LYS A 100 13.40 -10.85 -13.53
C LYS A 100 13.23 -12.36 -13.26
N LYS A 101 13.73 -12.84 -12.11
CA LYS A 101 13.57 -14.21 -11.64
C LYS A 101 13.09 -14.16 -10.19
N LYS A 102 11.85 -14.60 -9.97
CA LYS A 102 11.22 -14.71 -8.66
C LYS A 102 10.61 -16.09 -8.51
N ASP A 103 10.69 -16.63 -7.30
CA ASP A 103 10.06 -17.89 -6.89
C ASP A 103 9.10 -17.57 -5.76
N ILE A 104 7.80 -17.66 -6.05
CA ILE A 104 6.71 -17.36 -5.12
C ILE A 104 6.24 -18.68 -4.52
N ARG A 105 6.27 -18.77 -3.19
CA ARG A 105 5.85 -19.96 -2.43
C ARG A 105 5.04 -19.54 -1.22
N GLU A 106 4.48 -20.51 -0.50
CA GLU A 106 3.73 -20.23 0.73
C GLU A 106 4.56 -19.44 1.75
N GLU A 107 5.86 -19.71 1.84
CA GLU A 107 6.74 -19.05 2.81
C GLU A 107 6.94 -17.57 2.50
N GLY A 108 7.01 -17.19 1.22
CA GLY A 108 7.32 -15.84 0.75
C GLY A 108 7.84 -15.84 -0.69
N VAL A 109 8.56 -14.78 -1.06
CA VAL A 109 9.15 -14.64 -2.40
C VAL A 109 10.66 -14.57 -2.35
N THR A 110 11.32 -15.46 -3.09
CA THR A 110 12.77 -15.42 -3.29
C THR A 110 13.11 -14.76 -4.62
N PHE A 111 14.01 -13.77 -4.61
CA PHE A 111 14.44 -13.05 -5.81
C PHE A 111 15.92 -12.66 -5.77
N ARG A 112 16.43 -12.14 -6.89
CA ARG A 112 17.78 -11.57 -6.99
C ARG A 112 17.72 -10.06 -6.78
N SER A 113 18.47 -9.56 -5.82
CA SER A 113 18.61 -8.13 -5.55
C SER A 113 19.06 -7.40 -6.83
N PRO A 114 18.36 -6.33 -7.26
CA PRO A 114 18.79 -5.50 -8.38
C PRO A 114 20.01 -4.64 -8.06
N VAL A 115 20.42 -4.55 -6.78
CA VAL A 115 21.55 -3.73 -6.33
C VAL A 115 22.88 -4.47 -6.54
N ASP A 116 22.94 -5.74 -6.14
CA ASP A 116 24.20 -6.51 -6.07
C ASP A 116 24.07 -7.96 -6.55
N GLY A 117 22.87 -8.42 -6.93
CA GLY A 117 22.61 -9.79 -7.39
C GLY A 117 22.54 -10.85 -6.28
N SER A 118 22.60 -10.45 -5.00
CA SER A 118 22.41 -11.36 -3.87
C SER A 118 21.01 -12.01 -3.91
N THR A 119 20.88 -13.21 -3.35
CA THR A 119 19.57 -13.85 -3.17
C THR A 119 18.90 -13.26 -1.94
N VAL A 120 17.66 -12.81 -2.08
CA VAL A 120 16.86 -12.22 -1.01
C VAL A 120 15.55 -13.01 -0.89
N LEU A 121 15.18 -13.39 0.34
CA LEU A 121 13.86 -13.89 0.68
C LEU A 121 13.07 -12.75 1.33
N LEU A 122 11.94 -12.39 0.76
CA LEU A 122 10.98 -11.47 1.36
C LEU A 122 9.68 -12.23 1.64
N ASP A 123 9.40 -12.42 2.92
CA ASP A 123 8.19 -13.04 3.45
C ASP A 123 7.35 -12.01 4.26
N PRO A 124 6.10 -12.35 4.64
CA PRO A 124 5.27 -11.52 5.50
C PRO A 124 5.98 -10.94 6.74
N GLU A 125 6.65 -11.78 7.52
CA GLU A 125 7.29 -11.38 8.78
C GLU A 125 8.49 -10.46 8.54
N THR A 126 9.26 -10.69 7.49
CA THR A 126 10.38 -9.85 7.07
C THR A 126 9.88 -8.50 6.58
N SER A 127 8.81 -8.46 5.76
CA SER A 127 8.20 -7.19 5.35
C SER A 127 7.72 -6.38 6.56
N MET A 128 7.02 -7.02 7.50
CA MET A 128 6.57 -6.35 8.74
C MET A 128 7.75 -5.87 9.59
N LYS A 129 8.80 -6.68 9.73
CA LYS A 129 10.03 -6.31 10.45
C LYS A 129 10.70 -5.08 9.85
N VAL A 130 10.82 -5.04 8.52
CA VAL A 130 11.44 -3.92 7.80
C VAL A 130 10.60 -2.66 7.99
N GLN A 131 9.29 -2.70 7.74
CA GLN A 131 8.41 -1.54 7.89
C GLN A 131 8.35 -1.04 9.35
N LYS A 132 8.37 -1.95 10.33
CA LYS A 132 8.52 -1.62 11.75
C LYS A 132 9.83 -0.88 12.03
N ALA A 133 10.94 -1.33 11.45
CA ALA A 133 12.24 -0.69 11.61
C ALA A 133 12.30 0.68 10.92
N LEU A 134 11.70 0.83 9.73
CA LEU A 134 11.60 2.13 9.06
C LEU A 134 10.82 3.16 9.89
N GLY A 135 9.93 2.71 10.76
CA GLY A 135 9.17 3.57 11.67
C GLY A 135 8.07 4.38 10.99
N SER A 136 7.50 3.85 9.90
CA SER A 136 6.35 4.42 9.18
C SER A 136 5.07 4.38 10.02
N ASP A 137 4.14 5.29 9.77
CA ASP A 137 2.90 5.41 10.52
C ASP A 137 1.81 4.45 10.01
N ILE A 138 1.81 4.19 8.69
CA ILE A 138 0.92 3.22 8.04
C ILE A 138 1.77 2.16 7.34
N VAL A 139 1.55 0.92 7.74
CA VAL A 139 2.22 -0.29 7.25
C VAL A 139 1.26 -1.02 6.31
N MET A 140 1.74 -1.48 5.16
CA MET A 140 0.95 -2.29 4.24
C MET A 140 1.26 -3.77 4.46
N CYS A 141 0.23 -4.63 4.58
CA CYS A 141 0.46 -6.08 4.65
C CYS A 141 1.18 -6.57 3.39
N PHE A 142 1.99 -7.62 3.53
CA PHE A 142 2.62 -8.27 2.40
C PHE A 142 1.59 -9.07 1.60
N ASP A 143 1.62 -8.90 0.29
CA ASP A 143 0.65 -9.48 -0.64
C ASP A 143 1.34 -9.96 -1.92
N GLU A 144 0.62 -10.76 -2.69
CA GLU A 144 1.02 -11.13 -4.05
C GLU A 144 0.20 -10.32 -5.05
N CYS A 145 0.87 -9.49 -5.85
CA CYS A 145 0.23 -8.77 -6.93
C CYS A 145 -0.18 -9.74 -8.06
N THR A 146 -1.47 -9.94 -8.26
CA THR A 146 -2.01 -10.73 -9.38
C THR A 146 -1.69 -10.03 -10.71
N THR A 147 -1.14 -10.76 -11.69
CA THR A 147 -0.83 -10.23 -13.02
C THR A 147 -2.09 -9.95 -13.84
N TYR A 148 -1.99 -9.06 -14.85
CA TYR A 148 -3.03 -8.91 -15.87
C TYR A 148 -2.47 -9.18 -17.28
N PRO A 149 -3.19 -9.92 -18.14
CA PRO A 149 -4.39 -10.68 -17.83
C PRO A 149 -4.06 -11.93 -16.99
N ALA A 150 -5.02 -12.37 -16.17
CA ALA A 150 -4.97 -13.65 -15.46
C ALA A 150 -6.32 -14.35 -15.61
N THR A 151 -6.30 -15.68 -15.64
CA THR A 151 -7.52 -16.47 -15.53
C THR A 151 -8.13 -16.31 -14.14
N ARG A 152 -9.44 -16.58 -14.01
CA ARG A 152 -10.12 -16.57 -12.71
C ARG A 152 -9.46 -17.50 -11.69
N GLU A 153 -8.93 -18.63 -12.16
CA GLU A 153 -8.26 -19.61 -11.30
C GLU A 153 -6.90 -19.12 -10.81
N GLU A 154 -6.07 -18.53 -11.67
CA GLU A 154 -4.81 -17.89 -11.27
C GLU A 154 -5.05 -16.72 -10.31
N ALA A 155 -6.06 -15.89 -10.58
CA ALA A 155 -6.45 -14.80 -9.69
C ALA A 155 -6.93 -15.30 -8.33
N ARG A 156 -7.67 -16.42 -8.29
CA ARG A 156 -8.12 -17.05 -7.05
C ARG A 156 -6.95 -17.57 -6.23
N GLN A 157 -6.02 -18.30 -6.85
CA GLN A 157 -4.84 -18.84 -6.17
C GLN A 157 -3.99 -17.72 -5.55
N SER A 158 -3.77 -16.65 -6.31
CA SER A 158 -3.00 -15.48 -5.85
C SER A 158 -3.70 -14.71 -4.72
N MET A 159 -5.02 -14.55 -4.82
CA MET A 159 -5.85 -13.94 -3.79
C MET A 159 -5.82 -14.77 -2.49
N GLU A 160 -5.95 -16.10 -2.59
CA GLU A 160 -5.91 -16.98 -1.42
C GLU A 160 -4.55 -16.98 -0.73
N LEU A 161 -3.44 -16.96 -1.48
CA LEU A 161 -2.09 -16.81 -0.94
C LEU A 161 -1.93 -15.46 -0.21
N SER A 162 -2.36 -14.37 -0.84
CA SER A 162 -2.31 -13.02 -0.25
C SER A 162 -3.09 -12.96 1.07
N LEU A 163 -4.22 -13.64 1.19
CA LEU A 163 -4.99 -13.67 2.43
C LEU A 163 -4.30 -14.48 3.54
N ARG A 164 -3.66 -15.61 3.22
CA ARG A 164 -2.84 -16.35 4.20
C ARG A 164 -1.64 -15.52 4.68
N TRP A 165 -1.03 -14.75 3.77
CA TRP A 165 0.01 -13.79 4.13
C TRP A 165 -0.51 -12.60 4.95
N ALA A 166 -1.74 -12.13 4.68
CA ALA A 166 -2.38 -11.09 5.47
C ALA A 166 -2.61 -11.53 6.93
N GLU A 167 -3.02 -12.77 7.17
CA GLU A 167 -3.14 -13.35 8.52
C GLU A 167 -1.80 -13.38 9.27
N ARG A 168 -0.72 -13.76 8.57
CA ARG A 168 0.65 -13.73 9.10
C ARG A 168 1.11 -12.32 9.44
N CYS A 169 0.87 -11.35 8.53
CA CYS A 169 1.16 -9.94 8.78
C CYS A 169 0.39 -9.42 9.99
N ARG A 170 -0.90 -9.74 10.10
CA ARG A 170 -1.74 -9.26 11.20
C ARG A 170 -1.30 -9.78 12.56
N SER A 171 -0.79 -11.01 12.58
CA SER A 171 -0.26 -11.67 13.79
C SER A 171 1.09 -11.09 14.23
N TYR A 172 1.77 -10.33 13.38
CA TYR A 172 3.04 -9.69 13.71
C TYR A 172 2.84 -8.45 14.59
N SER A 173 3.62 -8.34 15.67
CA SER A 173 3.56 -7.18 16.56
C SER A 173 4.33 -5.98 16.00
N LEU A 174 3.59 -4.98 15.49
CA LEU A 174 4.14 -3.68 15.11
C LEU A 174 4.51 -2.81 16.32
N SER A 175 5.17 -1.67 16.09
CA SER A 175 5.45 -0.69 17.15
C SER A 175 4.18 0.09 17.52
N ALA A 176 4.13 0.61 18.74
CA ALA A 176 3.04 1.47 19.18
C ALA A 176 2.88 2.68 18.25
N GLY A 177 1.64 2.98 17.85
CA GLY A 177 1.32 4.08 16.95
C GLY A 177 1.29 3.71 15.46
N GLN A 178 1.94 2.61 15.04
CA GLN A 178 1.84 2.11 13.67
C GLN A 178 0.48 1.46 13.43
N SER A 179 -0.06 1.65 12.24
CA SER A 179 -1.34 1.08 11.80
C SER A 179 -1.11 0.12 10.63
N LEU A 180 -1.91 -0.92 10.49
CA LEU A 180 -1.73 -1.94 9.46
C LEU A 180 -2.92 -1.96 8.49
N PHE A 181 -2.65 -1.81 7.20
CA PHE A 181 -3.66 -1.88 6.15
C PHE A 181 -3.62 -3.24 5.46
N GLY A 182 -4.80 -3.81 5.20
CA GLY A 182 -4.98 -5.02 4.41
C GLY A 182 -5.10 -4.69 2.92
N ILE A 183 -4.65 -5.59 2.04
CA ILE A 183 -4.71 -5.40 0.58
C ILE A 183 -5.63 -6.45 -0.03
N ALA A 184 -6.76 -6.01 -0.57
CA ALA A 184 -7.67 -6.88 -1.31
C ALA A 184 -7.13 -7.11 -2.73
N GLN A 185 -6.89 -8.38 -3.05
CA GLN A 185 -6.53 -8.88 -4.39
C GLN A 185 -7.74 -9.56 -5.05
N GLY A 186 -7.56 -10.10 -6.26
CA GLY A 186 -8.63 -10.80 -7.00
C GLY A 186 -8.72 -10.47 -8.49
N GLY A 187 -7.76 -9.71 -9.03
CA GLY A 187 -7.73 -9.32 -10.45
C GLY A 187 -8.98 -8.54 -10.87
N MET A 188 -9.46 -8.80 -12.09
CA MET A 188 -10.65 -8.16 -12.68
C MET A 188 -11.94 -8.97 -12.44
N HIS A 189 -12.00 -9.73 -11.35
CA HIS A 189 -13.13 -10.58 -10.97
C HIS A 189 -13.82 -10.08 -9.70
N GLU A 190 -15.00 -9.49 -9.85
CA GLU A 190 -15.80 -8.87 -8.77
C GLU A 190 -16.05 -9.84 -7.61
N THR A 191 -16.42 -11.08 -7.91
CA THR A 191 -16.70 -12.09 -6.86
C THR A 191 -15.47 -12.39 -6.00
N LEU A 192 -14.28 -12.45 -6.60
CA LEU A 192 -13.04 -12.73 -5.86
C LEU A 192 -12.63 -11.51 -5.01
N ARG A 193 -12.86 -10.30 -5.52
CA ARG A 193 -12.60 -9.06 -4.78
C ARG A 193 -13.49 -8.94 -3.54
N LEU A 194 -14.78 -9.23 -3.70
CA LEU A 194 -15.74 -9.23 -2.59
C LEU A 194 -15.39 -10.28 -1.54
N GLU A 195 -15.02 -11.50 -1.97
CA GLU A 195 -14.54 -12.55 -1.08
C GLU A 195 -13.27 -12.12 -0.31
N ALA A 196 -12.29 -11.54 -1.01
CA ALA A 196 -11.07 -11.05 -0.38
C ALA A 196 -11.35 -9.96 0.66
N LEU A 197 -12.24 -9.02 0.35
CA LEU A 197 -12.65 -7.96 1.28
C LEU A 197 -13.35 -8.53 2.53
N ASP A 198 -14.26 -9.49 2.37
CA ASP A 198 -14.96 -10.14 3.49
C ASP A 198 -13.97 -10.85 4.44
N ARG A 199 -13.02 -11.60 3.86
CA ARG A 199 -11.97 -12.26 4.63
C ARG A 199 -11.04 -11.26 5.34
N LEU A 200 -10.60 -10.21 4.67
CA LEU A 200 -9.76 -9.16 5.30
C LEU A 200 -10.50 -8.43 6.41
N GLN A 201 -11.81 -8.21 6.26
CA GLN A 201 -12.66 -7.64 7.32
C GLN A 201 -12.72 -8.56 8.54
N SER A 202 -12.87 -9.86 8.31
CA SER A 202 -12.85 -10.87 9.38
C SER A 202 -11.49 -10.93 10.12
N ILE A 203 -10.38 -10.72 9.42
CA ILE A 203 -9.03 -10.63 10.01
C ILE A 203 -8.87 -9.32 10.82
N GLY A 204 -9.41 -8.22 10.30
CA GLY A 204 -9.45 -6.91 10.94
C GLY A 204 -8.16 -6.08 10.75
N PHE A 205 -8.30 -4.96 10.03
CA PHE A 205 -7.22 -4.01 9.72
C PHE A 205 -7.62 -2.57 10.03
N ASP A 206 -6.64 -1.66 10.09
CA ASP A 206 -6.88 -0.24 10.37
C ASP A 206 -7.37 0.54 9.14
N GLY A 207 -7.15 -0.02 7.95
CA GLY A 207 -7.58 0.49 6.64
C GLY A 207 -7.50 -0.61 5.59
N TYR A 208 -8.12 -0.37 4.43
CA TYR A 208 -8.24 -1.37 3.38
C TYR A 208 -7.83 -0.79 2.04
N ALA A 209 -6.94 -1.50 1.36
CA ALA A 209 -6.43 -1.11 0.05
C ALA A 209 -6.92 -2.04 -1.05
N LEU A 210 -7.00 -1.51 -2.26
CA LEU A 210 -7.24 -2.25 -3.49
C LEU A 210 -5.91 -2.35 -4.25
N GLY A 211 -5.30 -3.54 -4.21
CA GLY A 211 -4.06 -3.85 -4.93
C GLY A 211 -4.34 -4.50 -6.29
N GLY A 212 -3.31 -4.65 -7.14
CA GLY A 212 -3.46 -5.33 -8.43
C GLY A 212 -4.44 -4.65 -9.40
N LEU A 213 -4.57 -3.32 -9.28
CA LEU A 213 -5.24 -2.42 -10.21
C LEU A 213 -4.19 -1.46 -10.79
N SER A 214 -4.45 -0.87 -11.95
CA SER A 214 -3.50 -0.10 -12.75
C SER A 214 -2.24 -0.87 -13.12
N VAL A 215 -2.38 -2.17 -13.42
CA VAL A 215 -1.28 -3.08 -13.77
C VAL A 215 -1.25 -3.46 -15.25
N GLY A 216 -2.11 -2.83 -16.06
CA GLY A 216 -2.17 -2.98 -17.51
C GLY A 216 -3.57 -3.25 -18.07
N GLU A 217 -4.59 -3.32 -17.20
CA GLU A 217 -5.96 -3.52 -17.59
C GLU A 217 -6.59 -2.32 -18.33
N PRO A 218 -7.64 -2.54 -19.13
CA PRO A 218 -8.47 -1.47 -19.66
C PRO A 218 -9.07 -0.62 -18.53
N LYS A 219 -9.19 0.69 -18.79
CA LYS A 219 -9.75 1.64 -17.82
C LYS A 219 -11.15 1.25 -17.35
N GLU A 220 -11.97 0.73 -18.26
CA GLU A 220 -13.34 0.29 -17.98
C GLU A 220 -13.38 -0.87 -16.98
N ASP A 221 -12.42 -1.81 -17.05
CA ASP A 221 -12.32 -2.92 -16.10
C ASP A 221 -11.97 -2.41 -14.70
N MET A 222 -11.01 -1.49 -14.59
CA MET A 222 -10.65 -0.88 -13.31
C MET A 222 -11.86 -0.18 -12.68
N LEU A 223 -12.60 0.63 -13.45
CA LEU A 223 -13.79 1.34 -12.97
C LEU A 223 -14.92 0.39 -12.56
N ARG A 224 -15.17 -0.66 -13.34
CA ARG A 224 -16.14 -1.72 -13.01
C ARG A 224 -15.81 -2.39 -11.68
N ILE A 225 -14.53 -2.68 -11.44
CA ILE A 225 -14.10 -3.24 -10.14
C ILE A 225 -14.31 -2.25 -9.00
N LEU A 226 -13.96 -0.97 -9.17
CA LEU A 226 -14.20 0.04 -8.15
C LEU A 226 -15.69 0.15 -7.79
N ASP A 227 -16.58 0.21 -8.78
CA ASP A 227 -18.03 0.28 -8.59
C ASP A 227 -18.56 -0.92 -7.79
N ALA A 228 -18.09 -2.13 -8.12
CA ALA A 228 -18.55 -3.35 -7.48
C ALA A 228 -18.09 -3.51 -6.01
N VAL A 229 -16.89 -3.01 -5.65
CA VAL A 229 -16.22 -3.41 -4.40
C VAL A 229 -16.20 -2.33 -3.33
N THR A 230 -16.18 -1.05 -3.73
CA THR A 230 -16.03 0.07 -2.79
C THR A 230 -17.18 0.18 -1.79
N GLY A 231 -18.40 -0.16 -2.22
CA GLY A 231 -19.58 -0.23 -1.35
C GLY A 231 -19.50 -1.29 -0.26
N ALA A 232 -18.71 -2.36 -0.47
CA ALA A 232 -18.50 -3.44 0.50
C ALA A 232 -17.35 -3.15 1.50
N MET A 233 -16.56 -2.09 1.27
CA MET A 233 -15.47 -1.71 2.17
C MET A 233 -16.02 -0.95 3.40
N PRO A 234 -15.47 -1.15 4.61
CA PRO A 234 -15.97 -0.52 5.83
C PRO A 234 -16.04 1.01 5.74
N ALA A 235 -17.16 1.58 6.17
CA ALA A 235 -17.41 3.02 6.13
C ALA A 235 -16.70 3.81 7.25
N ASP A 236 -16.23 3.12 8.29
CA ASP A 236 -15.47 3.69 9.41
C ASP A 236 -13.94 3.54 9.22
N ARG A 237 -13.51 3.08 8.04
CA ARG A 237 -12.10 2.89 7.69
C ARG A 237 -11.74 3.61 6.38
N PRO A 238 -10.48 4.03 6.22
CA PRO A 238 -10.01 4.62 4.97
C PRO A 238 -9.86 3.54 3.89
N ARG A 239 -10.13 3.96 2.64
CA ARG A 239 -10.02 3.13 1.44
C ARG A 239 -8.88 3.66 0.57
N TYR A 240 -7.92 2.80 0.26
CA TYR A 240 -6.71 3.17 -0.48
C TYR A 240 -6.68 2.49 -1.86
N LEU A 241 -6.57 3.28 -2.93
CA LEU A 241 -6.35 2.76 -4.29
C LEU A 241 -4.86 2.88 -4.64
N MET A 242 -4.19 1.73 -4.76
CA MET A 242 -2.73 1.69 -4.94
C MET A 242 -2.34 1.95 -6.39
N GLY A 243 -1.33 2.80 -6.59
CA GLY A 243 -0.65 3.01 -7.88
C GLY A 243 -1.40 3.84 -8.92
N VAL A 244 -2.47 4.53 -8.55
CA VAL A 244 -3.31 5.34 -9.45
C VAL A 244 -3.02 6.83 -9.29
N GLY A 245 -2.74 7.54 -10.39
CA GLY A 245 -2.31 8.95 -10.33
C GLY A 245 -2.72 9.88 -11.45
N LYS A 246 -3.33 9.42 -12.55
CA LYS A 246 -3.83 10.38 -13.55
C LYS A 246 -4.99 11.19 -12.96
N PRO A 247 -5.09 12.50 -13.18
CA PRO A 247 -6.13 13.32 -12.58
C PRO A 247 -7.55 12.79 -12.77
N GLU A 248 -7.90 12.34 -13.98
CA GLU A 248 -9.19 11.73 -14.29
C GLU A 248 -9.45 10.44 -13.49
N ASP A 249 -8.41 9.68 -13.21
CA ASP A 249 -8.48 8.43 -12.43
C ASP A 249 -8.68 8.72 -10.94
N LEU A 250 -8.04 9.78 -10.43
CA LEU A 250 -8.24 10.26 -9.06
C LEU A 250 -9.70 10.69 -8.85
N ILE A 251 -10.24 11.51 -9.77
CA ILE A 251 -11.64 11.96 -9.69
C ILE A 251 -12.60 10.77 -9.73
N ALA A 252 -12.37 9.80 -10.62
CA ALA A 252 -13.20 8.60 -10.70
C ALA A 252 -13.11 7.73 -9.44
N GLY A 253 -11.91 7.57 -8.87
CA GLY A 253 -11.70 6.87 -7.61
C GLY A 253 -12.42 7.54 -6.44
N VAL A 254 -12.33 8.88 -6.33
CA VAL A 254 -13.04 9.66 -5.31
C VAL A 254 -14.55 9.52 -5.47
N ALA A 255 -15.06 9.60 -6.71
CA ALA A 255 -16.49 9.40 -6.99
C ALA A 255 -16.97 7.99 -6.61
N ALA A 256 -16.10 6.98 -6.68
CA ALA A 256 -16.35 5.62 -6.19
C ALA A 256 -16.13 5.45 -4.67
N GLY A 257 -15.67 6.50 -3.98
CA GLY A 257 -15.49 6.50 -2.52
C GLY A 257 -14.12 6.06 -2.02
N ILE A 258 -13.07 6.18 -2.83
CA ILE A 258 -11.68 6.03 -2.40
C ILE A 258 -11.20 7.27 -1.63
N ASP A 259 -10.43 7.06 -0.56
CA ASP A 259 -9.90 8.09 0.34
C ASP A 259 -8.42 8.41 0.11
N MET A 260 -7.63 7.48 -0.43
CA MET A 260 -6.17 7.63 -0.54
C MET A 260 -5.67 7.12 -1.89
N PHE A 261 -4.62 7.76 -2.40
CA PHE A 261 -3.97 7.45 -3.68
C PHE A 261 -2.46 7.67 -3.60
N ASP A 262 -1.71 7.00 -4.46
CA ASP A 262 -0.28 7.23 -4.69
C ASP A 262 0.06 6.99 -6.17
N CYS A 263 1.05 7.71 -6.68
CA CYS A 263 1.60 7.42 -8.01
C CYS A 263 2.95 8.10 -8.21
N VAL A 264 3.77 7.50 -9.07
CA VAL A 264 5.07 8.04 -9.53
C VAL A 264 4.95 8.90 -10.80
N LEU A 265 3.72 9.12 -11.30
CA LEU A 265 3.47 9.88 -12.53
C LEU A 265 3.89 11.37 -12.44
N PRO A 266 3.50 12.14 -11.41
CA PRO A 266 3.97 13.52 -11.24
C PRO A 266 5.46 13.58 -10.87
#